data_AF-A0A523UJI1-F1
#
_entry.id   AF-A0A523UJI1-F1
#
_cell.length_a   1.000
_cell.length_b   1.000
_cell.length_c   1.000
_cell.angle_alpha   90.00
_cell.angle_beta   90.00
_cell.angle_gamma   90.00
#
_symmetry.space_group_name_H-M   'P 1'
#
loop_
_entity.id
_entity.type
_entity.pdbx_description
1 polymer ?
#
loop_
_entity_poly.entity_id
_entity_poly.type
_entity_poly.pdbx_seq_one_letter_code
_entity_poly.pdbx_strand_id
1 'polypeptide(L)'
;MGTTEPLPANIIDFGLATMVLILGIFFIIVGIIIAGVVYRESREWRKMILPMFDRGSSEIAPESSNEPGGLTPRMAAFGKEIFGRVFTHMDIAGLLGGAATVIMGIIVILISLYIGT
;
A
#
# COMPACT_ATOMS: atom_id res chain seq x y z
N MET A 1 -35.16 49.46 14.17
CA MET A 1 -34.38 48.36 14.79
C MET A 1 -35.04 47.06 14.38
N GLY A 2 -34.64 46.51 13.23
CA GLY A 2 -35.11 45.23 12.73
C GLY A 2 -33.94 44.25 12.82
N THR A 3 -33.93 43.40 13.84
CA THR A 3 -32.87 42.41 14.11
C THR A 3 -33.41 40.98 14.09
N THR A 4 -34.54 40.74 13.41
CA THR A 4 -35.27 39.47 13.43
C THR A 4 -35.32 38.74 12.09
N GLU A 5 -34.60 39.20 11.07
CA GLU A 5 -34.40 38.39 9.86
C GLU A 5 -33.13 37.55 10.07
N PRO A 6 -33.22 36.20 10.18
CA PRO A 6 -32.02 35.39 10.06
C PRO A 6 -31.47 35.65 8.66
N LEU A 7 -30.25 36.18 8.59
CA LEU A 7 -29.47 36.24 7.36
C LEU A 7 -29.62 34.88 6.66
N PRO A 8 -29.90 34.83 5.35
CA PRO A 8 -29.96 33.56 4.65
C PRO A 8 -28.62 32.87 4.86
N ALA A 9 -28.65 31.80 5.64
CA ALA A 9 -27.56 30.88 5.81
C ALA A 9 -27.40 30.12 4.48
N ASN A 10 -26.98 30.84 3.43
CA ASN A 10 -26.30 30.23 2.30
C ASN A 10 -24.95 29.77 2.84
N ILE A 11 -24.95 28.64 3.55
CA ILE A 11 -23.75 27.92 4.01
C ILE A 11 -23.14 27.20 2.79
N ILE A 12 -23.02 27.91 1.66
CA ILE A 12 -22.19 27.50 0.55
C ILE A 12 -20.84 28.14 0.83
N ASP A 13 -20.11 27.54 1.77
CA ASP A 13 -18.73 27.94 2.05
C ASP A 13 -17.85 27.38 0.92
N PHE A 14 -17.75 28.17 -0.17
CA PHE A 14 -16.85 27.88 -1.28
C PHE A 14 -15.42 27.61 -0.81
N GLY A 15 -14.99 28.22 0.30
CA GLY A 15 -13.69 27.95 0.92
C GLY A 15 -13.61 26.52 1.44
N LEU A 16 -14.62 26.08 2.19
CA LEU A 16 -14.74 24.70 2.67
C LEU A 16 -14.78 23.70 1.51
N ALA A 17 -15.62 23.94 0.49
CA ALA A 17 -15.73 23.06 -0.67
C ALA A 17 -14.36 22.90 -1.39
N THR A 18 -13.63 24.01 -1.56
CA THR A 18 -12.30 24.00 -2.18
C THR A 18 -11.28 23.24 -1.33
N MET A 19 -11.27 23.41 0.00
CA MET A 19 -10.38 22.67 0.89
C MET A 19 -10.65 21.16 0.85
N VAL A 20 -11.93 20.75 0.87
CA VAL A 20 -12.33 19.34 0.77
C VAL A 20 -11.93 18.75 -0.59
N LEU A 21 -12.05 19.52 -1.67
CA LEU A 21 -11.60 19.10 -3.00
C LEU A 21 -10.08 18.82 -3.04
N ILE A 22 -9.29 19.75 -2.48
CA ILE A 22 -7.83 19.61 -2.37
C ILE A 22 -7.48 18.35 -1.53
N LEU A 23 -8.19 18.13 -0.43
CA LEU A 23 -8.00 16.95 0.42
C LEU A 23 -8.30 15.64 -0.33
N GLY A 24 -9.37 15.60 -1.12
CA GLY A 24 -9.71 14.43 -1.92
C GLY A 24 -8.65 14.10 -2.97
N ILE A 25 -8.14 15.12 -3.68
CA ILE A 25 -7.02 14.97 -4.62
C ILE A 25 -5.77 14.46 -3.89
N PHE A 26 -5.48 15.00 -2.70
CA PHE A 26 -4.35 14.55 -1.90
C PHE A 26 -4.45 13.06 -1.56
N PHE A 27 -5.61 12.56 -1.12
CA PHE A 27 -5.80 11.13 -0.87
C PHE A 27 -5.60 10.27 -2.11
N ILE A 28 -6.04 10.73 -3.28
CA ILE A 28 -5.80 10.02 -4.55
C ILE A 28 -4.30 9.90 -4.82
N ILE A 29 -3.57 11.01 -4.74
CA ILE A 29 -2.12 11.03 -4.98
C ILE A 29 -1.40 10.11 -4.00
N VAL A 30 -1.70 10.23 -2.71
CA VAL A 30 -1.10 9.40 -1.65
C VAL A 30 -1.43 7.92 -1.86
N GLY A 31 -2.67 7.58 -2.20
CA GLY A 31 -3.08 6.21 -2.47
C GLY A 31 -2.32 5.57 -3.64
N ILE A 32 -2.12 6.33 -4.74
CA ILE A 32 -1.32 5.88 -5.88
C ILE A 32 0.15 5.68 -5.49
N ILE A 33 0.72 6.62 -4.72
CA ILE A 33 2.11 6.51 -4.26
C ILE A 33 2.28 5.29 -3.35
N ILE A 34 1.39 5.07 -2.38
CA ILE A 34 1.44 3.92 -1.48
C ILE A 34 1.38 2.61 -2.29
N ALA A 35 0.45 2.49 -3.24
CA ALA A 35 0.36 1.31 -4.10
C ALA A 35 1.68 1.08 -4.85
N GLY A 36 2.25 2.13 -5.46
CA GLY A 36 3.50 2.04 -6.21
C GLY A 36 4.70 1.67 -5.35
N VAL A 37 4.84 2.28 -4.17
CA VAL A 37 5.95 2.04 -3.24
C VAL A 37 5.88 0.62 -2.68
N VAL A 38 4.72 0.19 -2.18
CA VAL A 38 4.56 -1.16 -1.60
C VAL A 38 4.78 -2.23 -2.68
N TYR A 39 4.27 -2.00 -3.89
CA TYR A 39 4.52 -2.88 -5.03
C TYR A 39 6.03 -3.00 -5.32
N ARG A 40 6.73 -1.87 -5.41
CA ARG A 40 8.16 -1.82 -5.72
C ARG A 40 8.99 -2.50 -4.63
N GLU A 41 8.80 -2.12 -3.38
CA GLU A 41 9.54 -2.68 -2.24
C GLU A 41 9.31 -4.19 -2.11
N SER A 42 8.06 -4.65 -2.25
CA SER A 42 7.78 -6.09 -2.25
C SER A 42 8.58 -6.85 -3.30
N ARG A 43 8.73 -6.27 -4.50
CA ARG A 43 9.51 -6.87 -5.58
C ARG A 43 11.01 -6.84 -5.33
N GLU A 44 11.55 -5.75 -4.78
CA GLU A 44 12.97 -5.62 -4.45
C GLU A 44 13.35 -6.61 -3.33
N TRP A 45 12.56 -6.69 -2.27
CA TRP A 45 12.77 -7.64 -1.17
C TRP A 45 12.65 -9.09 -1.65
N ARG A 46 11.65 -9.39 -2.49
CA ARG A 46 11.48 -10.70 -3.08
C ARG A 46 12.72 -11.16 -3.88
N LYS A 47 13.37 -10.25 -4.60
CA LYS A 47 14.60 -10.53 -5.36
C LYS A 47 15.81 -10.78 -4.47
N MET A 48 15.87 -10.18 -3.29
CA MET A 48 16.97 -10.40 -2.35
C MET A 48 16.78 -11.67 -1.51
N ILE A 49 15.55 -11.92 -1.07
CA ILE A 49 15.24 -12.95 -0.07
C ILE A 49 15.02 -14.33 -0.70
N LEU A 50 14.29 -14.45 -1.82
CA LEU A 50 14.02 -15.77 -2.43
C LEU A 50 15.29 -16.51 -2.87
N PRO A 51 16.28 -15.87 -3.53
CA PRO A 51 17.49 -16.56 -3.95
C PRO A 51 18.36 -17.08 -2.81
N MET A 52 18.23 -16.54 -1.59
CA MET A 52 18.93 -17.06 -0.41
C MET A 52 18.50 -18.49 -0.06
N PHE A 53 17.26 -18.86 -0.39
CA PHE A 53 16.76 -20.22 -0.21
C PHE A 53 17.12 -21.17 -1.35
N ASP A 54 17.49 -20.65 -2.53
CA ASP A 54 17.87 -21.46 -3.69
C ASP A 54 19.36 -21.85 -3.66
N ARG A 55 20.23 -21.03 -3.05
CA ARG A 55 21.67 -21.29 -2.92
C ARG A 55 22.02 -22.60 -2.19
N GLY A 56 21.18 -23.06 -1.27
CA GLY A 56 21.39 -24.32 -0.54
C GLY A 56 20.99 -25.58 -1.31
N SER A 57 20.44 -25.47 -2.52
CA SER A 57 19.95 -26.62 -3.30
C SER A 57 20.83 -27.00 -4.49
N SER A 58 21.75 -26.14 -4.95
CA SER A 58 22.63 -26.43 -6.11
C SER A 58 24.13 -26.46 -5.81
N GLU A 59 24.58 -26.12 -4.61
CA GLU A 59 26.00 -26.22 -4.26
C GLU A 59 26.25 -27.49 -3.43
N ILE A 60 26.85 -28.47 -4.12
CA ILE A 60 27.85 -29.43 -3.63
C ILE A 60 27.45 -30.21 -2.37
N ALA A 61 27.23 -31.52 -2.54
CA ALA A 61 27.24 -32.44 -1.42
C ALA A 61 28.51 -32.19 -0.59
N PRO A 62 28.42 -31.96 0.72
CA PRO A 62 29.54 -31.50 1.51
C PRO A 62 30.68 -32.51 1.42
N GLU A 63 31.86 -32.07 0.96
CA GLU A 63 33.05 -32.94 0.88
C GLU A 63 33.55 -33.35 2.27
N SER A 64 33.06 -32.71 3.35
CA SER A 64 33.32 -33.14 4.72
C SER A 64 32.11 -32.90 5.64
N SER A 65 31.93 -33.78 6.63
CA SER A 65 30.86 -33.74 7.63
C SER A 65 30.92 -32.55 8.61
N ASN A 66 31.82 -31.58 8.40
CA ASN A 66 32.11 -30.49 9.34
C ASN A 66 31.82 -29.09 8.79
N GLU A 67 31.17 -28.94 7.64
CA GLU A 67 30.75 -27.61 7.14
C GLU A 67 29.48 -27.12 7.88
N PRO A 68 29.57 -26.11 8.76
CA PRO A 68 28.43 -25.60 9.49
C PRO A 68 27.88 -24.39 8.75
N GLY A 69 26.84 -24.56 7.94
CA GLY A 69 26.23 -23.39 7.28
C GLY A 69 25.06 -23.63 6.33
N GLY A 70 24.84 -24.85 5.86
CA GLY A 70 23.74 -25.13 4.94
C GLY A 70 22.38 -25.24 5.65
N LEU A 71 21.40 -24.43 5.25
CA LEU A 71 20.00 -24.73 5.54
C LEU A 71 19.69 -26.11 4.94
N THR A 72 19.19 -27.04 5.75
CA THR A 72 18.77 -28.34 5.23
C THR A 72 17.77 -28.14 4.07
N PRO A 73 17.79 -28.97 3.00
CA PRO A 73 16.95 -28.77 1.82
C PRO A 73 15.45 -28.61 2.14
N ARG A 74 14.99 -29.29 3.20
CA ARG A 74 13.62 -29.19 3.71
C ARG A 74 13.31 -27.83 4.34
N MET A 75 14.24 -27.27 5.12
CA MET A 75 14.09 -25.93 5.71
C MET A 75 14.14 -24.83 4.64
N ALA A 76 14.98 -24.98 3.62
CA ALA A 76 15.07 -24.03 2.52
C ALA A 76 13.77 -23.99 1.69
N ALA A 77 13.20 -25.15 1.35
CA ALA A 77 11.93 -25.24 0.64
C ALA A 77 10.75 -24.66 1.44
N PHE A 78 10.70 -24.94 2.74
CA PHE A 78 9.67 -24.40 3.64
C PHE A 78 9.77 -22.88 3.78
N GLY A 79 10.99 -22.34 3.94
CA GLY A 79 11.23 -20.90 3.97
C GLY A 79 10.81 -20.22 2.66
N LYS A 80 11.18 -20.81 1.52
CA LYS A 80 10.82 -20.30 0.19
C LYS A 80 9.30 -20.20 0.01
N GLU A 81 8.56 -21.21 0.47
CA GLU A 81 7.09 -21.20 0.38
C GLU A 81 6.46 -20.10 1.25
N ILE A 82 6.90 -19.98 2.51
CA ILE A 82 6.37 -18.96 3.43
C ILE A 82 6.65 -17.56 2.91
N PHE A 83 7.91 -17.25 2.60
CA PHE A 83 8.29 -15.91 2.13
C PHE A 83 7.65 -15.58 0.78
N GLY A 84 7.51 -16.57 -0.12
CA GLY A 84 6.77 -16.41 -1.37
C GLY A 84 5.31 -16.00 -1.16
N ARG A 85 4.62 -16.62 -0.19
CA ARG A 85 3.25 -16.23 0.19
C ARG A 85 3.20 -14.84 0.82
N VAL A 86 4.14 -14.49 1.68
CA VAL A 86 4.21 -13.18 2.35
C VAL A 86 4.37 -12.05 1.32
N PHE A 87 5.31 -12.17 0.38
CA PHE A 87 5.48 -11.14 -0.67
C PHE A 87 4.23 -10.97 -1.54
N THR A 88 3.52 -12.07 -1.81
CA THR A 88 2.27 -12.04 -2.57
C THR A 88 1.17 -11.33 -1.79
N HIS A 89 1.04 -11.59 -0.47
CA HIS A 89 0.08 -10.88 0.37
C HIS A 89 0.43 -9.39 0.51
N MET A 90 1.71 -9.05 0.63
CA MET A 90 2.17 -7.67 0.74
C MET A 90 1.86 -6.87 -0.54
N ASP A 91 2.05 -7.49 -1.70
CA ASP A 91 1.68 -6.93 -3.01
C ASP A 91 0.17 -6.65 -3.09
N ILE A 92 -0.65 -7.67 -2.79
CA ILE A 92 -2.12 -7.55 -2.77
C ILE A 92 -2.59 -6.48 -1.76
N ALA A 93 -2.00 -6.44 -0.56
CA ALA A 93 -2.33 -5.47 0.47
C ALA A 93 -1.95 -4.05 0.06
N GLY A 94 -0.80 -3.85 -0.59
CA GLY A 94 -0.38 -2.56 -1.14
C GLY A 94 -1.33 -2.05 -2.22
N LEU A 95 -1.71 -2.92 -3.16
CA LEU A 95 -2.64 -2.58 -4.23
C LEU A 95 -4.05 -2.30 -3.70
N LEU A 96 -4.59 -3.16 -2.83
CA LEU A 96 -5.92 -2.97 -2.22
C LEU A 96 -5.94 -1.73 -1.32
N GLY A 97 -4.91 -1.53 -0.50
CA GLY A 97 -4.81 -0.38 0.39
C GLY A 97 -4.71 0.93 -0.37
N GLY A 98 -3.88 0.98 -1.41
CA GLY A 98 -3.80 2.15 -2.30
C GLY A 98 -5.11 2.41 -3.04
N ALA A 99 -5.75 1.38 -3.59
CA ALA A 99 -7.06 1.50 -4.25
C ALA A 99 -8.15 2.01 -3.29
N ALA A 100 -8.20 1.49 -2.06
CA ALA A 100 -9.14 1.96 -1.04
C ALA A 100 -8.92 3.44 -0.70
N THR A 101 -7.66 3.87 -0.60
CA THR A 101 -7.31 5.27 -0.34
C THR A 101 -7.73 6.18 -1.51
N VAL A 102 -7.56 5.73 -2.75
CA VAL A 102 -8.03 6.44 -3.96
C VAL A 102 -9.56 6.55 -3.96
N ILE A 103 -10.28 5.46 -3.69
CA ILE A 103 -11.75 5.46 -3.61
C ILE A 103 -12.23 6.45 -2.54
N MET A 104 -11.57 6.47 -1.38
CA MET A 104 -11.86 7.43 -0.33
C MET A 104 -11.69 8.88 -0.82
N GLY A 105 -10.58 9.16 -1.52
CA GLY A 105 -10.36 10.47 -2.15
C GLY A 105 -11.45 10.86 -3.17
N ILE A 106 -11.92 9.91 -4.00
CA ILE A 106 -13.03 10.14 -4.93
C ILE A 106 -14.32 10.50 -4.17
N ILE A 107 -14.64 9.78 -3.10
CA ILE A 107 -15.81 10.07 -2.26
C ILE A 107 -15.72 11.48 -1.67
N VAL A 108 -14.53 11.86 -1.18
CA VAL A 108 -14.29 13.21 -0.65
C VAL A 108 -14.51 14.29 -1.72
N ILE A 109 -14.06 14.07 -2.96
CA ILE A 109 -14.33 14.99 -4.07
C ILE A 109 -15.83 15.08 -4.35
N LEU A 110 -16.56 13.96 -4.36
CA LEU A 110 -18.01 13.97 -4.58
C LEU A 110 -18.75 14.75 -3.49
N ILE A 111 -18.32 14.62 -2.24
CA ILE A 111 -18.85 15.41 -1.11
C ILE A 111 -18.57 16.91 -1.32
N SER A 112 -17.35 17.26 -1.74
CA SER A 112 -16.99 18.65 -2.06
C SER A 112 -17.90 19.24 -3.14
N LEU A 113 -18.13 18.49 -4.23
CA LEU A 113 -19.01 18.94 -5.32
C LEU A 113 -20.45 19.13 -4.84
N TYR A 114 -20.95 18.26 -3.96
CA TYR A 114 -22.27 18.41 -3.37
C TYR A 114 -22.40 19.62 -2.44
N ILE A 115 -21.34 19.96 -1.69
CA ILE A 115 -21.31 21.15 -0.82
C ILE A 115 -21.19 22.45 -1.64
N GLY A 116 -20.49 22.39 -2.78
CA GLY A 116 -20.24 23.55 -3.65
C GLY A 116 -21.39 23.88 -4.62
N THR A 117 -22.42 23.02 -4.73
CA THR A 117 -23.65 23.24 -5.50
C THR A 117 -24.76 23.77 -4.61
#